data_AF-A0A7S0CBN5-F1
#
_entry.id   AF-A0A7S0CBN5-F1
#
_cell.length_a   1.000
_cell.length_b   1.000
_cell.length_c   1.000
_cell.angle_alpha   90.00
_cell.angle_beta   90.00
_cell.angle_gamma   90.00
#
_symmetry.space_group_name_H-M   'P 1'
#
loop_
_entity.id
_entity.type
_entity.pdbx_description
1 polymer ?
#
loop_
_entity_poly.entity_id
_entity_poly.type
_entity_poly.pdbx_seq_one_letter_code
_entity_poly.pdbx_strand_id
1 'polypeptide(L)'
;MRYLNRPAFMDAADIAKVGLEINTRVNDLVEVGELIKVERETREEEAKDSGKAGTNNKNSILKRLLCGGKKGKSKRQADKLDRQTILQFKQAVFLLENDVKDFQDASDAYQAYNPLLVYVQLVLGVCSLILSLLWVIHIVVYVLPDPAWNPFLNVFVQWIDSCFPLFGVLAVAIFSLYLLAAGIMGCFKMGLRFLFFTLYPMKYGATYMSSFLFNVALVLLCSVPVVQFSVNAFAHYAR
;
A
#
# COMPACT_ATOMS: atom_id res chain seq x y z
N MET A 1 -2.84 -7.56 7.88
CA MET A 1 -3.87 -8.63 7.90
C MET A 1 -3.25 -9.85 7.28
N ARG A 2 -2.92 -10.88 8.08
CA ARG A 2 -2.17 -12.07 7.61
C ARG A 2 -3.09 -13.23 7.20
N TYR A 3 -4.38 -13.17 7.52
CA TYR A 3 -5.34 -14.26 7.27
C TYR A 3 -6.69 -13.67 6.87
N LEU A 4 -6.81 -13.14 5.64
CA LEU A 4 -8.13 -12.82 5.07
C LEU A 4 -8.79 -14.07 4.47
N ASN A 5 -7.97 -15.02 4.02
CA ASN A 5 -8.38 -16.33 3.51
C ASN A 5 -7.73 -17.43 4.33
N ARG A 6 -8.46 -18.52 4.56
CA ARG A 6 -7.86 -19.78 5.00
C ARG A 6 -6.88 -20.23 3.91
N PRO A 7 -5.59 -20.48 4.20
CA PRO A 7 -4.69 -21.04 3.20
C PRO A 7 -5.27 -22.35 2.69
N ALA A 8 -5.33 -22.50 1.37
CA ALA A 8 -5.85 -23.70 0.75
C ALA A 8 -4.95 -24.88 1.14
N PHE A 9 -5.56 -26.01 1.51
CA PHE A 9 -4.80 -27.23 1.73
C PHE A 9 -4.22 -27.68 0.39
N MET A 10 -2.90 -27.78 0.30
CA MET A 10 -2.19 -28.26 -0.88
C MET A 10 -1.46 -29.55 -0.48
N ASP A 11 -1.66 -30.62 -1.25
CA ASP A 11 -0.95 -31.88 -1.02
C ASP A 11 0.53 -31.73 -1.43
N ALA A 12 1.40 -32.57 -0.89
CA ALA A 12 2.84 -32.52 -1.16
C ALA A 12 3.16 -32.63 -2.66
N ALA A 13 2.36 -33.42 -3.40
CA ALA A 13 2.49 -33.54 -4.85
C ALA A 13 2.12 -32.25 -5.59
N ASP A 14 1.14 -31.50 -5.10
CA ASP A 14 0.71 -30.25 -5.71
C ASP A 14 1.64 -29.09 -5.36
N ILE A 15 2.23 -29.08 -4.16
CA ILE A 15 3.29 -28.15 -3.78
C ILE A 15 4.48 -28.27 -4.75
N ALA A 16 4.88 -29.51 -5.08
CA ALA A 16 5.98 -29.75 -6.02
C ALA A 16 5.66 -29.25 -7.44
N LYS A 17 4.43 -29.45 -7.93
CA LYS A 17 3.98 -28.96 -9.25
C LYS A 17 3.97 -27.44 -9.31
N VAL A 18 3.35 -26.79 -8.33
CA VAL A 18 3.25 -25.32 -8.28
C VAL A 18 4.64 -24.70 -8.10
N GLY A 19 5.50 -25.31 -7.29
CA GLY A 19 6.89 -24.90 -7.17
C GLY A 19 7.66 -24.98 -8.50
N LEU A 20 7.43 -26.02 -9.30
CA LEU A 20 8.03 -26.14 -10.64
C LEU A 20 7.49 -25.06 -11.59
N GLU A 21 6.18 -24.83 -11.60
CA GLU A 21 5.53 -23.79 -12.40
C GLU A 21 6.07 -22.39 -12.08
N ILE A 22 6.21 -22.06 -10.79
CA ILE A 22 6.81 -20.79 -10.35
C ILE A 22 8.25 -20.67 -10.87
N ASN A 23 9.06 -21.73 -10.74
CA ASN A 23 10.43 -21.71 -11.24
C ASN A 23 10.50 -21.52 -12.76
N THR A 24 9.58 -22.14 -13.53
CA THR A 24 9.48 -21.91 -14.98
C THR A 24 9.15 -20.46 -15.28
N ARG A 25 8.14 -19.88 -14.62
CA ARG A 25 7.76 -18.46 -14.81
C ARG A 25 8.88 -17.50 -14.41
N VAL A 26 9.65 -17.81 -13.37
CA VAL A 26 10.85 -17.05 -12.97
C VAL A 26 11.87 -17.07 -14.11
N ASN A 27 12.16 -18.24 -14.67
CA ASN A 27 13.11 -18.37 -15.79
C ASN A 27 12.67 -17.60 -17.03
N ASP A 28 11.38 -17.69 -17.41
CA ASP A 28 10.82 -16.94 -18.53
C ASP A 28 10.96 -15.43 -18.33
N LEU A 29 10.71 -14.93 -17.11
CA LEU A 29 10.86 -13.51 -16.79
C LEU A 29 12.32 -13.07 -16.75
N VAL A 30 13.23 -13.92 -16.30
CA VAL A 30 14.68 -13.64 -16.36
C VAL A 30 15.12 -13.51 -17.81
N GLU A 31 14.71 -14.43 -18.70
CA GLU A 31 15.02 -14.37 -20.13
C GLU A 31 14.47 -13.09 -20.78
N VAL A 32 13.20 -12.74 -20.53
CA VAL A 32 12.60 -11.49 -21.01
C VAL A 32 13.37 -10.27 -20.48
N GLY A 33 13.80 -10.31 -19.23
CA GLY A 33 14.62 -9.25 -18.62
C GLY A 33 15.98 -9.09 -19.30
N GLU A 34 16.65 -10.20 -19.63
CA GLU A 34 17.92 -10.21 -20.35
C GLU A 34 17.76 -9.70 -21.79
N LEU A 35 16.70 -10.13 -22.50
CA LEU A 35 16.38 -9.64 -23.84
C LEU A 35 16.17 -8.13 -23.87
N ILE A 36 15.41 -7.58 -22.90
CA ILE A 36 15.20 -6.13 -22.77
C ILE A 36 16.52 -5.39 -22.49
N LYS A 37 17.42 -6.00 -21.70
CA LYS A 37 18.74 -5.43 -21.42
C LYS A 37 19.60 -5.37 -22.68
N VAL A 38 19.69 -6.48 -23.41
CA VAL A 38 20.44 -6.56 -24.67
C VAL A 38 19.90 -5.57 -25.69
N GLU A 39 18.57 -5.47 -25.88
CA GLU A 39 17.97 -4.52 -26.83
C GLU A 39 18.37 -3.07 -26.54
N ARG A 40 18.51 -2.69 -25.26
CA ARG A 40 18.98 -1.35 -24.88
C ARG A 40 20.46 -1.15 -25.18
N GLU A 41 21.29 -2.12 -24.87
CA GLU A 41 22.73 -2.07 -25.17
C GLU A 41 22.97 -1.96 -26.68
N THR A 42 22.25 -2.74 -27.50
CA THR A 42 22.34 -2.68 -28.97
C THR A 42 21.88 -1.32 -29.50
N ARG A 43 20.78 -0.76 -28.97
CA ARG A 43 20.31 0.59 -29.36
C ARG A 43 21.30 1.70 -28.95
N GLU A 44 21.98 1.56 -27.81
CA GLU A 44 23.01 2.50 -27.39
C GLU A 44 24.25 2.44 -28.29
N GLU A 45 24.62 1.26 -28.76
CA GLU A 45 25.71 1.07 -29.73
C GLU A 45 25.36 1.65 -31.11
N GLU A 46 24.16 1.38 -31.61
CA GLU A 46 23.64 1.98 -32.86
C GLU A 46 23.59 3.51 -32.78
N ALA A 47 23.24 4.07 -31.61
CA ALA A 47 23.24 5.51 -31.38
C ALA A 47 24.66 6.12 -31.36
N LYS A 48 25.66 5.40 -30.83
CA LYS A 48 27.06 5.83 -30.83
C LYS A 48 27.68 5.75 -32.24
N ASP A 49 27.34 4.74 -33.03
CA ASP A 49 27.86 4.55 -34.38
C ASP A 49 27.25 5.56 -35.38
N SER A 50 25.95 5.82 -35.26
CA SER A 50 25.27 6.88 -36.03
C SER A 50 25.73 8.30 -35.67
N GLY A 51 26.17 8.54 -34.43
CA GLY A 51 26.80 9.80 -34.01
C GLY A 51 28.20 10.03 -34.59
N LYS A 52 28.98 8.97 -34.87
CA LYS A 52 30.32 9.07 -35.48
C LYS A 52 30.28 9.25 -37.00
N ALA A 53 29.22 8.79 -37.67
CA ALA A 53 29.03 8.95 -39.11
C ALA A 53 28.66 10.40 -39.55
N GLY A 54 28.51 11.34 -38.61
CA GLY A 54 28.07 12.71 -38.86
C GLY A 54 29.14 13.70 -39.32
N THR A 55 30.42 13.34 -39.36
CA THR A 55 31.49 14.34 -39.60
C THR A 55 32.05 14.36 -41.02
N ASN A 56 31.93 13.33 -41.85
CA ASN A 56 32.42 13.42 -43.23
C ASN A 56 31.71 12.41 -44.14
N ASN A 57 31.46 12.82 -45.39
CA ASN A 57 31.26 12.00 -46.58
C ASN A 57 29.87 12.13 -47.26
N LYS A 58 29.90 12.57 -48.53
CA LYS A 58 28.78 12.64 -49.50
C LYS A 58 28.03 11.29 -49.64
N ASN A 59 28.67 10.19 -49.25
CA ASN A 59 28.07 8.85 -49.22
C ASN A 59 26.92 8.69 -48.20
N SER A 60 26.81 9.55 -47.18
CA SER A 60 25.70 9.52 -46.21
C SER A 60 24.35 9.90 -46.83
N ILE A 61 24.37 10.80 -47.84
CA ILE A 61 23.19 11.25 -48.58
C ILE A 61 22.72 10.16 -49.54
N LEU A 62 23.66 9.53 -50.27
CA LEU A 62 23.36 8.46 -51.21
C LEU A 62 22.83 7.20 -50.49
N LYS A 63 23.38 6.87 -49.31
CA LYS A 63 22.91 5.76 -48.46
C LYS A 63 21.50 6.00 -47.91
N ARG A 64 21.11 7.24 -47.62
CA ARG A 64 19.74 7.63 -47.24
C ARG A 64 18.72 7.51 -48.39
N LEU A 65 19.16 7.70 -49.63
CA LEU A 65 18.31 7.61 -50.82
C LEU A 65 18.15 6.16 -51.32
N LEU A 66 19.19 5.33 -51.23
CA LEU A 66 19.16 3.93 -51.66
C LEU A 66 18.44 3.01 -50.65
N CYS A 67 18.59 3.26 -49.35
CA CYS A 67 17.84 2.54 -48.32
C CYS A 67 16.45 3.17 -48.18
N GLY A 68 15.48 2.63 -48.94
CA GLY A 68 14.08 3.06 -48.94
C GLY A 68 13.56 3.45 -47.56
N GLY A 69 13.06 4.68 -47.48
CA GLY A 69 12.66 5.35 -46.24
C GLY A 69 11.56 4.61 -45.48
N LYS A 70 11.96 3.66 -44.63
CA LYS A 70 11.14 3.29 -43.47
C LYS A 70 11.10 4.53 -42.59
N LYS A 71 9.99 5.27 -42.66
CA LYS A 71 9.66 6.39 -41.77
C LYS A 71 10.04 5.95 -40.36
N GLY A 72 11.13 6.51 -39.82
CA GLY A 72 11.53 6.27 -38.46
C GLY A 72 10.33 6.60 -37.60
N LYS A 73 9.77 5.60 -36.90
CA LYS A 73 8.82 5.86 -35.81
C LYS A 73 9.46 6.97 -35.00
N SER A 74 8.76 8.11 -34.87
CA SER A 74 9.31 9.29 -34.19
C SER A 74 9.98 8.82 -32.90
N LYS A 75 11.19 9.27 -32.59
CA LYS A 75 11.95 8.83 -31.38
C LYS A 75 11.07 8.80 -30.12
N ARG A 76 10.10 9.73 -30.04
CA ARG A 76 9.03 9.81 -29.02
C ARG A 76 8.09 8.59 -28.98
N GLN A 77 7.77 7.97 -30.10
CA GLN A 77 6.95 6.75 -30.19
C GLN A 77 7.75 5.51 -29.75
N ALA A 78 9.05 5.44 -30.06
CA ALA A 78 9.92 4.39 -29.55
C ALA A 78 10.06 4.48 -28.02
N ASP A 79 10.27 5.68 -27.48
CA ASP A 79 10.35 5.91 -26.02
C ASP A 79 9.04 5.55 -25.29
N LYS A 80 7.89 5.77 -25.93
CA LYS A 80 6.57 5.38 -25.39
C LYS A 80 6.41 3.87 -25.34
N LEU A 81 6.80 3.16 -26.41
CA LEU A 81 6.75 1.71 -26.48
C LEU A 81 7.68 1.08 -25.44
N ASP A 82 8.91 1.58 -25.30
CA ASP A 82 9.86 1.11 -24.29
C ASP A 82 9.30 1.28 -22.87
N ARG A 83 8.69 2.43 -22.57
CA ARG A 83 8.02 2.65 -21.28
C ARG A 83 6.89 1.64 -21.07
N GLN A 84 6.10 1.35 -22.10
CA GLN A 84 5.02 0.37 -22.02
C GLN A 84 5.55 -1.04 -21.77
N THR A 85 6.60 -1.47 -22.48
CA THR A 85 7.25 -2.78 -22.28
C THR A 85 7.80 -2.92 -20.86
N ILE A 86 8.44 -1.87 -20.32
CA ILE A 86 8.93 -1.86 -18.93
C ILE A 86 7.78 -1.97 -17.94
N LEU A 87 6.67 -1.28 -18.18
CA LEU A 87 5.51 -1.32 -17.29
C LEU A 87 4.86 -2.71 -17.29
N GLN A 88 4.73 -3.34 -18.47
CA GLN A 88 4.23 -4.71 -18.59
C GLN A 88 5.15 -5.72 -17.90
N PHE A 89 6.47 -5.57 -18.06
CA PHE A 89 7.45 -6.39 -17.34
C PHE A 89 7.32 -6.23 -15.82
N LYS A 90 7.24 -5.00 -15.32
CA LYS A 90 7.02 -4.72 -13.89
C LYS A 90 5.72 -5.34 -13.38
N GLN A 91 4.65 -5.30 -14.19
CA GLN A 91 3.38 -5.90 -13.83
C GLN A 91 3.48 -7.43 -13.77
N ALA A 92 4.17 -8.07 -14.72
CA ALA A 92 4.37 -9.51 -14.72
C ALA A 92 5.21 -9.99 -13.52
N VAL A 93 6.30 -9.27 -13.21
CA VAL A 93 7.10 -9.52 -11.99
C VAL A 93 6.25 -9.33 -10.73
N PHE A 94 5.44 -8.28 -10.67
CA PHE A 94 4.55 -8.04 -9.53
C PHE A 94 3.52 -9.16 -9.31
N LEU A 95 2.97 -9.73 -10.38
CA LEU A 95 2.06 -10.87 -10.30
C LEU A 95 2.79 -12.11 -9.80
N LEU A 96 3.97 -12.42 -10.35
CA LEU A 96 4.78 -13.54 -9.90
C LEU A 96 5.17 -13.41 -8.41
N GLU A 97 5.55 -12.21 -7.97
CA GLU A 97 5.84 -11.95 -6.56
C GLU A 97 4.64 -12.16 -5.63
N ASN A 98 3.41 -11.96 -6.11
CA ASN A 98 2.21 -12.29 -5.34
C ASN A 98 1.96 -13.80 -5.36
N ASP A 99 2.09 -14.46 -6.51
CA ASP A 99 1.96 -15.92 -6.64
C ASP A 99 2.92 -16.66 -5.70
N VAL A 100 4.16 -16.18 -5.58
CA VAL A 100 5.16 -16.73 -4.63
C VAL A 100 4.73 -16.54 -3.18
N LYS A 101 4.16 -15.38 -2.82
CA LYS A 101 3.67 -15.13 -1.44
C LYS A 101 2.49 -16.04 -1.13
N ASP A 102 1.55 -16.18 -2.06
CA ASP A 102 0.38 -17.05 -1.90
C ASP A 102 0.81 -18.52 -1.77
N PHE A 103 1.82 -18.95 -2.53
CA PHE A 103 2.42 -20.27 -2.41
C PHE A 103 3.09 -20.49 -1.03
N GLN A 104 3.88 -19.54 -0.55
CA GLN A 104 4.49 -19.60 0.79
C GLN A 104 3.43 -19.67 1.90
N ASP A 105 2.35 -18.91 1.78
CA ASP A 105 1.25 -18.94 2.74
C ASP A 105 0.49 -20.28 2.70
N ALA A 106 0.40 -20.93 1.53
CA ALA A 106 -0.22 -22.25 1.38
C ALA A 106 0.67 -23.40 1.87
N SER A 107 1.99 -23.34 1.68
CA SER A 107 2.91 -24.41 2.09
C SER A 107 3.26 -24.35 3.58
N ASP A 108 3.80 -23.22 4.02
CA ASP A 108 4.46 -23.10 5.33
C ASP A 108 3.50 -22.57 6.39
N ALA A 109 2.66 -21.58 6.02
CA ALA A 109 1.75 -20.94 6.96
C ALA A 109 0.49 -21.77 7.25
N TYR A 110 0.19 -22.81 6.45
CA TYR A 110 -0.91 -23.74 6.73
C TYR A 110 -0.67 -24.52 8.02
N GLN A 111 0.56 -25.00 8.26
CA GLN A 111 0.88 -25.75 9.49
C GLN A 111 0.83 -24.88 10.75
N ALA A 112 1.09 -23.57 10.62
CA ALA A 112 1.04 -22.61 11.72
C ALA A 112 -0.33 -21.89 11.85
N TYR A 113 -1.37 -22.34 11.14
CA TYR A 113 -2.67 -21.68 11.13
C TYR A 113 -3.43 -21.89 12.44
N ASN A 114 -3.58 -20.81 13.21
CA ASN A 114 -4.34 -20.81 14.46
C ASN A 114 -5.77 -20.27 14.23
N PRO A 115 -6.82 -21.11 14.23
CA PRO A 115 -8.19 -20.67 14.00
C PRO A 115 -8.70 -19.68 15.05
N LEU A 116 -8.14 -19.71 16.27
CA LEU A 116 -8.48 -18.79 17.35
C LEU A 116 -8.20 -17.33 17.00
N LEU A 117 -7.18 -17.04 16.18
CA LEU A 117 -6.85 -15.66 15.79
C LEU A 117 -7.98 -15.01 14.98
N VAL A 118 -8.72 -15.80 14.20
CA VAL A 118 -9.85 -15.30 13.39
C VAL A 118 -11.02 -14.92 14.29
N TYR A 119 -11.34 -15.73 15.29
CA TYR A 119 -12.40 -15.41 16.27
C TYR A 119 -12.08 -14.17 17.09
N VAL A 120 -10.83 -14.02 17.55
CA VAL A 120 -10.38 -12.81 18.27
C VAL A 120 -10.50 -11.57 17.39
N GLN A 121 -10.11 -11.65 16.12
CA GLN A 121 -10.25 -10.54 15.18
C GLN A 121 -11.71 -10.19 14.89
N LEU A 122 -12.61 -11.18 14.84
CA LEU A 122 -14.04 -10.95 14.66
C LEU A 122 -14.64 -10.21 15.85
N VAL A 123 -14.34 -10.65 17.08
CA VAL A 123 -14.79 -9.97 18.30
C VAL A 123 -14.23 -8.56 18.37
N LEU A 124 -12.95 -8.38 18.08
CA LEU A 124 -12.31 -7.06 18.02
C LEU A 124 -12.96 -6.16 16.96
N GLY A 125 -13.34 -6.72 15.81
CA GLY A 125 -14.08 -6.04 14.76
C GLY A 125 -15.44 -5.53 15.25
N VAL A 126 -16.23 -6.39 15.89
CA VAL A 126 -17.54 -6.01 16.46
C VAL A 126 -17.38 -4.93 17.53
N CYS A 127 -16.42 -5.07 18.46
CA CYS A 127 -16.11 -4.04 19.45
C CYS A 127 -15.71 -2.71 18.79
N SER A 128 -14.88 -2.76 17.75
CA SER A 128 -14.46 -1.56 17.01
C SER A 128 -15.62 -0.86 16.29
N LEU A 129 -16.62 -1.62 15.84
CA LEU A 129 -17.82 -1.08 15.19
C LEU A 129 -18.69 -0.34 16.21
N ILE A 130 -18.90 -0.92 17.39
CA ILE A 130 -19.65 -0.29 18.49
C ILE A 130 -18.97 1.02 18.91
N LEU A 131 -17.64 1.01 19.11
CA LEU A 131 -16.88 2.21 19.45
C LEU A 131 -17.00 3.30 18.37
N SER A 132 -17.01 2.92 17.09
CA SER A 132 -17.22 3.86 15.98
C SER A 132 -18.59 4.54 16.07
N LEU A 133 -19.65 3.76 16.30
CA LEU A 133 -21.01 4.28 16.42
C LEU A 133 -21.15 5.22 17.62
N LEU A 134 -20.59 4.85 18.78
CA LEU A 134 -20.59 5.70 19.97
C LEU A 134 -19.88 7.04 19.72
N TRP A 135 -18.74 7.01 19.02
CA TRP A 135 -18.05 8.23 18.61
C TRP A 135 -18.90 9.08 17.68
N VAL A 136 -19.47 8.50 16.62
CA VAL A 136 -20.31 9.26 15.68
C VAL A 136 -21.49 9.93 16.39
N ILE A 137 -22.17 9.21 17.28
CA ILE A 137 -23.26 9.78 18.09
C ILE A 137 -22.74 10.92 18.97
N HIS A 138 -21.61 10.73 19.65
CA HIS A 138 -21.02 11.78 20.50
C HIS A 138 -20.66 13.03 19.71
N ILE A 139 -20.10 12.88 18.51
CA ILE A 139 -19.75 14.00 17.63
C ILE A 139 -21.01 14.77 17.21
N VAL A 140 -22.06 14.06 16.78
CA VAL A 140 -23.31 14.67 16.31
C VAL A 140 -24.08 15.35 17.43
N VAL A 141 -24.11 14.76 18.63
CA VAL A 141 -24.95 15.24 19.75
C VAL A 141 -24.24 16.27 20.63
N TYR A 142 -22.93 16.14 20.82
CA TYR A 142 -22.17 16.95 21.77
C TYR A 142 -21.18 17.91 21.10
N VAL A 143 -20.55 17.54 19.98
CA VAL A 143 -19.48 18.36 19.37
C VAL A 143 -19.97 19.32 18.29
N LEU A 144 -20.97 18.94 17.48
CA LEU A 144 -21.48 19.78 16.39
C LEU A 144 -22.41 20.94 16.82
N PRO A 145 -23.36 20.75 17.74
CA PRO A 145 -24.33 21.80 18.09
C PRO A 145 -23.88 22.66 19.28
N ASP A 146 -23.90 23.98 19.09
CA ASP A 146 -23.79 24.99 20.16
C ASP A 146 -25.18 25.61 20.41
N PRO A 147 -25.89 25.38 21.54
CA PRO A 147 -25.51 24.61 22.72
C PRO A 147 -25.70 23.08 22.56
N ALA A 148 -24.86 22.31 23.25
CA ALA A 148 -24.88 20.85 23.20
C ALA A 148 -26.21 20.27 23.72
N TRP A 149 -26.76 19.27 23.02
CA TRP A 149 -28.07 18.71 23.37
C TRP A 149 -27.99 17.76 24.58
N ASN A 150 -26.96 16.90 24.63
CA ASN A 150 -26.74 16.00 25.75
C ASN A 150 -25.27 15.51 25.79
N PRO A 151 -24.55 15.66 26.92
CA PRO A 151 -23.20 15.13 27.11
C PRO A 151 -23.18 13.60 27.36
N PHE A 152 -23.77 12.81 26.46
CA PHE A 152 -23.99 11.35 26.61
C PHE A 152 -22.74 10.57 27.05
N LEU A 153 -21.65 10.68 26.28
CA LEU A 153 -20.43 9.91 26.56
C LEU A 153 -19.72 10.40 27.83
N ASN A 154 -19.81 11.69 28.13
CA ASN A 154 -19.24 12.28 29.35
C ASN A 154 -19.95 11.76 30.61
N VAL A 155 -21.29 11.70 30.59
CA VAL A 155 -22.07 11.14 31.71
C VAL A 155 -21.77 9.65 31.89
N PHE A 156 -21.61 8.90 30.80
CA PHE A 156 -21.20 7.49 30.86
C PHE A 156 -19.83 7.31 31.53
N VAL A 157 -18.84 8.13 31.15
CA VAL A 157 -17.51 8.08 31.78
C VAL A 157 -17.56 8.49 33.25
N GLN A 158 -18.34 9.52 33.62
CA GLN A 158 -18.54 9.94 35.02
C GLN A 158 -19.20 8.82 35.86
N TRP A 159 -20.12 8.06 35.28
CA TRP A 159 -20.72 6.90 35.94
C TRP A 159 -19.70 5.78 36.20
N ILE A 160 -18.82 5.51 35.23
CA ILE A 160 -17.71 4.54 35.41
C ILE A 160 -16.74 5.02 36.49
N ASP A 161 -16.40 6.31 36.48
CA ASP A 161 -15.50 6.97 37.43
C ASP A 161 -16.01 6.85 38.88
N SER A 162 -17.33 6.89 39.05
CA SER A 162 -17.99 6.74 40.36
C SER A 162 -17.78 5.36 41.01
N CYS A 163 -17.47 4.32 40.21
CA CYS A 163 -17.13 2.99 40.73
C CYS A 163 -15.64 2.91 41.12
N PHE A 164 -14.76 3.41 40.25
CA PHE A 164 -13.32 3.51 40.51
C PHE A 164 -12.68 4.54 39.55
N PRO A 165 -11.99 5.58 40.06
CA PRO A 165 -11.48 6.67 39.22
C PRO A 165 -10.51 6.24 38.09
N LEU A 166 -9.78 5.14 38.29
CA LEU A 166 -8.87 4.63 37.27
C LEU A 166 -9.61 4.14 36.01
N PHE A 167 -10.84 3.65 36.15
CA PHE A 167 -11.63 3.19 35.01
C PHE A 167 -12.17 4.35 34.15
N GLY A 168 -12.44 5.52 34.74
CA GLY A 168 -12.83 6.72 34.00
C GLY A 168 -11.71 7.19 33.06
N VAL A 169 -10.50 7.35 33.62
CA VAL A 169 -9.30 7.72 32.83
C VAL A 169 -8.97 6.66 31.77
N LEU A 170 -9.08 5.37 32.11
CA LEU A 170 -8.85 4.28 31.17
C LEU A 170 -9.87 4.30 30.02
N ALA A 171 -11.15 4.58 30.29
CA ALA A 171 -12.17 4.69 29.26
C ALA A 171 -11.87 5.82 28.27
N VAL A 172 -11.53 7.02 28.76
CA VAL A 172 -11.13 8.15 27.90
C VAL A 172 -9.86 7.82 27.10
N ALA A 173 -8.90 7.12 27.69
CA ALA A 173 -7.71 6.65 26.99
C ALA A 173 -8.06 5.66 25.86
N ILE A 174 -8.95 4.69 26.10
CA ILE A 174 -9.40 3.74 25.08
C ILE A 174 -10.11 4.47 23.92
N PHE A 175 -11.01 5.42 24.21
CA PHE A 175 -11.73 6.17 23.17
C PHE A 175 -10.81 7.06 22.33
N SER A 176 -9.83 7.74 22.95
CA SER A 176 -8.86 8.59 22.24
C SER A 176 -7.83 7.77 21.44
N LEU A 177 -7.31 6.68 22.00
CA LEU A 177 -6.44 5.74 21.27
C LEU A 177 -7.17 5.07 20.12
N TYR A 178 -8.47 4.80 20.25
CA TYR A 178 -9.29 4.29 19.15
C TYR A 178 -9.37 5.28 17.98
N LEU A 179 -9.63 6.58 18.23
CA LEU A 179 -9.62 7.60 17.17
C LEU A 179 -8.24 7.72 16.51
N LEU A 180 -7.17 7.67 17.31
CA LEU A 180 -5.81 7.69 16.78
C LEU A 180 -5.54 6.46 15.90
N ALA A 181 -5.94 5.27 16.34
CA ALA A 181 -5.79 4.04 15.58
C ALA A 181 -6.60 4.07 14.27
N ALA A 182 -7.82 4.62 14.29
CA ALA A 182 -8.64 4.84 13.10
C ALA A 182 -7.96 5.81 12.13
N GLY A 183 -7.37 6.91 12.63
CA GLY A 183 -6.57 7.84 11.85
C GLY A 183 -5.35 7.19 11.19
N ILE A 184 -4.59 6.38 11.94
CA ILE A 184 -3.43 5.63 11.44
C ILE A 184 -3.84 4.65 10.34
N MET A 185 -4.91 3.87 10.55
CA MET A 185 -5.44 2.95 9.54
C MET A 185 -5.95 3.69 8.29
N GLY A 186 -6.51 4.90 8.47
CA GLY A 186 -6.86 5.81 7.40
C GLY A 186 -5.65 6.25 6.58
N CYS A 187 -4.58 6.70 7.24
CA CYS A 187 -3.32 7.09 6.61
C CYS A 187 -2.68 5.94 5.83
N PHE A 188 -2.73 4.71 6.34
CA PHE A 188 -2.16 3.55 5.66
C PHE A 188 -3.01 3.01 4.49
N LYS A 189 -4.33 3.19 4.53
CA LYS A 189 -5.24 2.76 3.44
C LYS A 189 -5.41 3.82 2.35
N MET A 190 -5.44 5.11 2.68
CA MET A 190 -5.67 6.17 1.71
C MET A 190 -4.39 6.52 0.95
N GLY A 191 -4.08 5.79 -0.13
CA GLY A 191 -3.09 6.22 -1.12
C GLY A 191 -3.61 7.37 -1.99
N LEU A 192 -3.70 8.59 -1.44
CA LEU A 192 -4.13 9.76 -2.22
C LEU A 192 -2.93 10.43 -2.91
N ARG A 193 -3.11 10.79 -4.19
CA ARG A 193 -2.18 11.65 -4.93
C ARG A 193 -2.49 13.11 -4.61
N PHE A 194 -1.97 13.62 -3.48
CA PHE A 194 -2.20 15.01 -3.08
C PHE A 194 -1.21 15.92 -3.82
N LEU A 195 -1.70 16.70 -4.79
CA LEU A 195 -1.09 17.79 -5.60
C LEU A 195 0.37 17.63 -6.08
N PHE A 196 1.33 17.32 -5.21
CA PHE A 196 2.76 17.16 -5.52
C PHE A 196 3.40 15.86 -5.00
N PHE A 197 2.74 15.10 -4.13
CA PHE A 197 3.27 13.86 -3.57
C PHE A 197 2.36 12.66 -3.88
N THR A 198 2.98 11.54 -4.26
CA THR A 198 2.27 10.26 -4.44
C THR A 198 2.41 9.46 -3.15
N LEU A 199 1.32 9.37 -2.37
CA LEU A 199 1.31 8.47 -1.22
C LEU A 199 1.19 7.03 -1.71
N TYR A 200 2.22 6.23 -1.47
CA TYR A 200 2.17 4.80 -1.73
C TYR A 200 1.53 4.07 -0.54
N PRO A 201 0.56 3.17 -0.77
CA PRO A 201 -0.03 2.37 0.30
C PRO A 201 1.07 1.49 0.93
N MET A 202 1.08 1.45 2.26
CA MET A 202 2.06 0.68 3.03
C MET A 202 1.80 -0.83 2.87
N LYS A 203 2.81 -1.56 2.39
CA LYS A 203 2.86 -3.03 2.40
C LYS A 203 3.91 -3.50 3.41
N TYR A 204 3.55 -4.45 4.27
CA TYR A 204 4.50 -5.06 5.21
C TYR A 204 5.68 -5.68 4.43
N GLY A 205 6.91 -5.30 4.78
CA GLY A 205 8.14 -5.84 4.19
C GLY A 205 8.49 -5.37 2.76
N ALA A 206 7.58 -4.66 2.07
CA ALA A 206 7.79 -4.24 0.68
C ALA A 206 7.74 -2.72 0.47
N THR A 207 7.70 -1.94 1.56
CA THR A 207 7.66 -0.46 1.49
C THR A 207 9.06 0.13 1.60
N TYR A 208 9.41 1.03 0.67
CA TYR A 208 10.65 1.79 0.76
C TYR A 208 10.74 2.60 2.07
N MET A 209 11.93 2.64 2.68
CA MET A 209 12.19 3.36 3.93
C MET A 209 11.83 4.86 3.85
N SER A 210 12.07 5.50 2.70
CA SER A 210 11.67 6.90 2.46
C SER A 210 10.15 7.09 2.47
N SER A 211 9.39 6.15 1.89
CA SER A 211 7.92 6.18 1.91
C SER A 211 7.35 5.86 3.29
N PHE A 212 8.06 5.03 4.08
CA PHE A 212 7.71 4.77 5.47
C PHE A 212 7.84 6.04 6.32
N LEU A 213 8.98 6.76 6.25
CA LEU A 213 9.19 7.98 7.03
C LEU A 213 8.15 9.06 6.71
N PHE A 214 7.75 9.20 5.45
CA PHE A 214 6.69 10.13 5.06
C PHE A 214 5.33 9.77 5.68
N ASN A 215 4.94 8.49 5.64
CA ASN A 215 3.72 8.01 6.29
C ASN A 215 3.75 8.22 7.82
N VAL A 216 4.90 8.02 8.46
CA VAL A 216 5.08 8.29 9.90
C VAL A 216 4.92 9.78 10.20
N ALA A 217 5.46 10.67 9.36
CA ALA A 217 5.27 12.11 9.52
C ALA A 217 3.79 12.51 9.41
N LEU A 218 3.02 11.89 8.52
CA LEU A 218 1.57 12.12 8.42
C LEU A 218 0.80 11.62 9.65
N VAL A 219 1.20 10.48 10.22
CA VAL A 219 0.62 9.97 11.48
C VAL A 219 0.91 10.92 12.64
N LEU A 220 2.14 11.43 12.74
CA LEU A 220 2.51 12.43 13.76
C LEU A 220 1.77 13.76 13.57
N LEU A 221 1.53 14.18 12.33
CA LEU A 221 0.72 15.36 12.05
C LEU A 221 -0.75 15.14 12.46
N CYS A 222 -1.29 13.92 12.30
CA CYS A 222 -2.66 13.56 12.66
C CYS A 222 -2.87 13.42 14.17
N SER A 223 -1.84 13.10 14.94
CA SER A 223 -1.98 12.93 16.40
C SER A 223 -2.38 14.25 17.10
N VAL A 224 -1.88 15.39 16.64
CA VAL A 224 -2.16 16.72 17.22
C VAL A 224 -3.66 17.06 17.19
N PRO A 225 -4.35 17.08 16.03
CA PRO A 225 -5.78 17.36 15.99
C PRO A 225 -6.61 16.30 16.72
N VAL A 226 -6.19 15.02 16.74
CA VAL A 226 -6.90 13.96 17.48
C VAL A 226 -6.88 14.24 18.99
N VAL A 227 -5.73 14.64 19.54
CA VAL A 227 -5.61 14.98 20.97
C VAL A 227 -6.44 16.23 21.28
N GLN A 228 -6.30 17.29 20.46
CA GLN A 228 -7.05 18.53 20.66
C GLN A 228 -8.56 18.29 20.61
N PHE A 229 -9.01 17.47 19.66
CA PHE A 229 -10.40 17.07 19.54
C PHE A 229 -10.89 16.28 20.75
N SER A 230 -10.09 15.34 21.25
CA SER A 230 -10.43 14.53 22.41
C SER A 230 -10.58 15.39 23.68
N VAL A 231 -9.70 16.39 23.88
CA VAL A 231 -9.80 17.33 25.01
C VAL A 231 -11.11 18.12 24.94
N ASN A 232 -11.50 18.59 23.76
CA ASN A 232 -12.76 19.32 23.60
C ASN A 232 -13.98 18.40 23.80
N ALA A 233 -13.94 17.21 23.21
CA ALA A 233 -15.03 16.23 23.28
C ALA A 233 -15.29 15.72 24.72
N PHE A 234 -14.27 15.67 25.57
CA PHE A 234 -14.37 15.26 26.97
C PHE A 234 -14.25 16.42 27.97
N ALA A 235 -14.42 17.67 27.53
CA ALA A 235 -14.26 18.84 28.39
C ALA A 235 -15.17 18.84 29.63
N HIS A 236 -16.38 18.26 29.52
CA HIS A 236 -17.32 18.14 30.64
C HIS A 236 -16.93 17.03 31.63
N TYR A 237 -16.18 16.01 31.22
CA TYR A 237 -15.63 15.01 32.13
C TYR A 237 -14.39 15.52 32.86
N ALA A 238 -13.54 16.29 32.17
CA ALA A 238 -12.27 16.80 32.71
C ALA A 238 -12.43 17.97 33.72
N ARG A 239 -13.66 18.41 33.98
CA ARG A 239 -14.00 19.52 34.88
C ARG A 239 -14.56 18.99 36.19
#